data_AF-A0A5D6Y9S0-F1
#
_entry.id   AF-A0A5D6Y9S0-F1
#
_cell.length_a   1.000
_cell.length_b   1.000
_cell.length_c   1.000
_cell.angle_alpha   90.00
_cell.angle_beta   90.00
_cell.angle_gamma   90.00
#
_symmetry.space_group_name_H-M   'P 1'
#
loop_
_entity.id
_entity.type
_entity.pdbx_description
1 polymer ?
#
loop_
_entity_poly.entity_id
_entity_poly.type
_entity_poly.pdbx_seq_one_letter_code
_entity_poly.pdbx_strand_id
1 'polypeptide(L)'
;SPNPLSDYSIIKTPEVDRGTNNEPHWRRFAPSPWTAKLGYLGNVAQALIVLSIMVYVYGQIAYFAPHYSSLNKTFGSWWGAPRYLECVGITLGFSCIFNMAFLFIPATRNAVWMEFMNISYANGIKYHRWIGVVTVLTALFHCVGYYVSWVRQGTWSQQALPCFDCPLNSRKGTKVWMNVFGEISLLAFLVIGATSIPWVRRKFYNAFYYFHHLFIVGVVFAVLHWSPIILWIFPSFLLYVVSRSLSSANSFTPVQVKEFTALDNDIV
;
A
#
# COMPACT_ATOMS: atom_id res chain seq x y z
N SER A 1 -26.61 44.28 7.90
CA SER A 1 -25.59 43.33 7.41
C SER A 1 -25.07 42.52 8.58
N PRO A 2 -25.58 41.30 8.80
CA PRO A 2 -25.10 40.44 9.89
C PRO A 2 -23.92 39.57 9.44
N ASN A 3 -23.04 39.34 10.41
CA ASN A 3 -21.69 38.79 10.32
C ASN A 3 -21.71 37.24 10.23
N PRO A 4 -21.07 36.58 9.24
CA PRO A 4 -21.27 35.15 8.94
C PRO A 4 -20.40 34.18 9.78
N LEU A 5 -20.09 34.52 11.03
CA LEU A 5 -19.15 33.73 11.86
C LEU A 5 -19.77 33.10 13.12
N SER A 6 -21.08 33.15 13.33
CA SER A 6 -21.71 32.68 14.58
C SER A 6 -22.30 31.27 14.58
N ASP A 7 -22.43 30.57 13.44
CA ASP A 7 -23.15 29.27 13.40
C ASP A 7 -22.29 28.08 12.94
N TYR A 8 -21.17 27.83 13.63
CA TYR A 8 -20.55 26.51 13.63
C TYR A 8 -20.85 25.82 14.97
N SER A 9 -22.10 25.39 15.15
CA SER A 9 -22.44 24.48 16.24
C SER A 9 -21.83 23.10 15.96
N ILE A 10 -20.70 22.83 16.60
CA ILE A 10 -20.08 21.52 16.72
C ILE A 10 -21.15 20.55 17.27
N ILE A 11 -21.42 19.47 16.53
CA ILE A 11 -22.30 18.37 16.92
C ILE A 11 -21.87 17.88 18.32
N LYS A 12 -22.67 18.16 19.34
CA LYS A 12 -22.51 17.58 20.67
C LYS A 12 -23.10 16.17 20.63
N THR A 13 -22.27 15.15 20.80
CA THR A 13 -22.69 13.82 21.24
C THR A 13 -23.48 13.93 22.56
N PRO A 14 -24.42 13.00 22.85
CA PRO A 14 -25.27 13.08 24.03
C PRO A 14 -24.43 13.27 25.30
N GLU A 15 -24.88 14.21 26.11
CA GLU A 15 -24.24 14.66 27.35
C GLU A 15 -24.28 13.53 28.38
N VAL A 16 -23.27 12.66 28.33
CA VAL A 16 -22.85 11.88 29.49
C VAL A 16 -21.91 12.81 30.27
N ASP A 17 -22.37 13.24 31.45
CA ASP A 17 -21.65 14.05 32.43
C ASP A 17 -20.13 13.88 32.34
N ARG A 18 -19.45 14.83 31.69
CA ARG A 18 -18.01 15.02 31.78
C ARG A 18 -17.74 16.47 32.02
N GLY A 19 -17.41 16.78 33.27
CA GLY A 19 -16.97 18.09 33.70
C GLY A 19 -15.91 18.68 32.76
N THR A 20 -16.11 19.96 32.48
CA THR A 20 -15.08 20.98 32.22
C THR A 20 -13.69 20.45 31.86
N ASN A 21 -13.45 20.14 30.59
CA ASN A 21 -12.09 19.95 30.08
C ASN A 21 -11.92 20.74 28.78
N ASN A 22 -11.47 21.98 28.92
CA ASN A 22 -10.75 22.71 27.88
C ASN A 22 -9.46 21.93 27.59
N GLU A 23 -9.53 20.91 26.75
CA GLU A 23 -8.36 20.15 26.36
C GLU A 23 -7.60 20.91 25.25
N PRO A 24 -6.35 21.31 25.49
CA PRO A 24 -5.56 22.06 24.50
C PRO A 24 -5.36 21.26 23.21
N HIS A 25 -5.26 21.95 22.06
CA HIS A 25 -5.20 21.35 20.72
C HIS A 25 -4.16 20.21 20.55
N TRP A 26 -3.08 20.21 21.35
CA TRP A 26 -2.10 19.13 21.36
C TRP A 26 -2.66 17.78 21.86
N ARG A 27 -3.76 17.76 22.62
CA ARG A 27 -4.44 16.55 23.10
C ARG A 27 -5.13 15.78 21.97
N ARG A 28 -5.48 16.41 20.84
CA ARG A 28 -5.91 15.68 19.61
C ARG A 28 -4.81 14.80 19.04
N PHE A 29 -3.56 15.13 19.34
CA PHE A 29 -2.39 14.36 18.97
C PHE A 29 -1.84 13.51 20.13
N ALA A 30 -2.50 13.51 21.29
CA ALA A 30 -2.08 12.74 22.44
C ALA A 30 -2.55 11.28 22.33
N PRO A 31 -1.76 10.33 22.84
CA PRO A 31 -2.17 8.93 22.93
C PRO A 31 -3.50 8.80 23.69
N SER A 32 -4.34 7.84 23.31
CA SER A 32 -5.59 7.50 23.99
C SER A 32 -5.44 7.39 25.54
N PRO A 33 -6.51 7.56 26.33
CA PRO A 33 -6.44 7.45 27.79
C PRO A 33 -5.94 6.08 28.30
N TRP A 34 -6.11 5.00 27.52
CA TRP A 34 -5.59 3.67 27.88
C TRP A 34 -4.06 3.60 27.69
N THR A 35 -3.51 4.30 26.70
CA THR A 35 -2.05 4.48 26.55
C THR A 35 -1.44 5.33 27.65
N ALA A 36 -2.21 6.15 28.39
CA ALA A 36 -1.69 6.86 29.55
C ALA A 36 -1.42 5.93 30.76
N LYS A 37 -2.18 4.83 30.90
CA LYS A 37 -1.93 3.79 31.93
C LYS A 37 -0.75 2.86 31.59
N LEU A 38 -0.39 2.78 30.31
CA LEU A 38 0.65 1.89 29.77
C LEU A 38 1.68 2.70 28.94
N GLY A 39 1.91 3.97 29.28
CA GLY A 39 2.68 4.90 28.43
C GLY A 39 4.12 4.45 28.18
N TYR A 40 4.71 3.76 29.17
CA TYR A 40 6.00 3.11 29.03
C TYR A 40 5.97 2.00 27.96
N LEU A 41 4.95 1.15 27.95
CA LEU A 41 4.77 0.10 26.94
C LEU A 41 4.47 0.68 25.56
N GLY A 42 3.74 1.79 25.47
CA GLY A 42 3.54 2.54 24.23
C GLY A 42 4.85 3.08 23.66
N ASN A 43 5.67 3.73 24.49
CA ASN A 43 6.99 4.25 24.10
C ASN A 43 7.96 3.12 23.71
N VAL A 44 7.95 2.01 24.45
CA VAL A 44 8.76 0.82 24.12
C VAL A 44 8.31 0.20 22.81
N ALA A 45 7.01 0.04 22.57
CA ALA A 45 6.48 -0.43 21.29
C ALA A 45 6.88 0.51 20.15
N GLN A 46 6.85 1.83 20.37
CA GLN A 46 7.24 2.83 19.37
C GLN A 46 8.73 2.75 19.05
N ALA A 47 9.58 2.61 20.07
CA ALA A 47 11.01 2.41 19.91
C ALA A 47 11.31 1.09 19.18
N LEU A 48 10.60 0.01 19.49
CA LEU A 48 10.74 -1.28 18.82
C LEU A 48 10.30 -1.20 17.35
N ILE A 49 9.23 -0.47 17.04
CA ILE A 49 8.77 -0.26 15.66
C ILE A 49 9.80 0.57 14.89
N VAL A 50 10.29 1.67 15.45
CA VAL A 50 11.32 2.49 14.82
C VAL A 50 12.60 1.68 14.62
N LEU A 51 13.04 0.91 15.63
CA LEU A 51 14.17 0.01 15.53
C LEU A 51 13.94 -1.05 14.44
N SER A 52 12.75 -1.63 14.36
CA SER A 52 12.39 -2.61 13.33
C SER A 52 12.44 -2.00 11.93
N ILE A 53 11.94 -0.76 11.76
CA ILE A 53 12.03 -0.01 10.50
C ILE A 53 13.50 0.27 10.17
N MET A 54 14.31 0.71 11.14
CA MET A 54 15.73 1.00 10.94
C MET A 54 16.53 -0.26 10.59
N VAL A 55 16.30 -1.37 11.29
CA VAL A 55 16.93 -2.67 11.01
C VAL A 55 16.50 -3.18 9.63
N TYR A 56 15.22 -3.02 9.27
CA TYR A 56 14.73 -3.38 7.96
C TYR A 56 15.39 -2.54 6.86
N VAL A 57 15.36 -1.20 6.98
CA VAL A 57 15.97 -0.28 6.00
C VAL A 57 17.48 -0.50 5.90
N TYR A 58 18.18 -0.64 7.03
CA TYR A 58 19.60 -0.96 7.05
C TYR A 58 19.89 -2.33 6.44
N GLY A 59 19.07 -3.34 6.73
CA GLY A 59 19.14 -4.67 6.13
C GLY A 59 18.99 -4.62 4.61
N GLN A 60 18.06 -3.82 4.10
CA GLN A 60 17.93 -3.58 2.67
C GLN A 60 19.20 -2.92 2.11
N ILE A 61 19.66 -1.83 2.72
CA ILE A 61 20.88 -1.13 2.27
C ILE A 61 22.09 -2.07 2.28
N ALA A 62 22.29 -2.85 3.34
CA ALA A 62 23.41 -3.78 3.48
C ALA A 62 23.32 -4.95 2.49
N TYR A 63 22.13 -5.50 2.26
CA TYR A 63 21.90 -6.54 1.25
C TYR A 63 22.19 -6.04 -0.16
N PHE A 64 21.83 -4.78 -0.46
CA PHE A 64 22.01 -4.19 -1.79
C PHE A 64 23.33 -3.43 -1.99
N ALA A 65 24.05 -3.07 -0.93
CA ALA A 65 25.33 -2.35 -1.01
C ALA A 65 26.37 -3.04 -1.92
N PRO A 66 26.51 -4.38 -1.93
CA PRO A 66 27.36 -5.07 -2.90
C PRO A 66 26.87 -4.94 -4.34
N HIS A 67 25.56 -4.88 -4.55
CA HIS A 67 24.94 -4.66 -5.86
C HIS A 67 25.18 -3.21 -6.34
N TYR A 68 25.07 -2.23 -5.44
CA TYR A 68 25.35 -0.81 -5.72
C TYR A 68 26.84 -0.51 -5.95
N SER A 69 27.76 -1.17 -5.25
CA SER A 69 29.20 -0.99 -5.46
C SER A 69 29.68 -1.60 -6.77
N SER A 70 29.09 -2.72 -7.18
CA SER A 70 29.22 -3.28 -8.53
C SER A 70 28.68 -2.32 -9.61
N LEU A 71 27.53 -1.71 -9.36
CA LEU A 71 26.95 -0.68 -10.23
C LEU A 71 27.94 0.48 -10.45
N ASN A 72 28.55 1.04 -9.40
CA ASN A 72 29.45 2.20 -9.51
C ASN A 72 30.68 1.96 -10.41
N LYS A 73 31.26 0.75 -10.39
CA LYS A 73 32.36 0.37 -11.31
C LYS A 73 31.88 0.16 -12.75
N THR A 74 30.60 -0.16 -12.93
CA THR A 74 29.94 -0.39 -14.24
C THR A 74 29.39 0.92 -14.84
N PHE A 75 29.07 1.92 -14.01
CA PHE A 75 28.68 3.29 -14.41
C PHE A 75 29.79 4.03 -15.20
N GLY A 76 31.06 3.61 -15.07
CA GLY A 76 32.16 4.13 -15.88
C GLY A 76 32.18 3.64 -17.33
N SER A 77 31.54 2.51 -17.67
CA SER A 77 31.47 1.99 -19.06
C SER A 77 30.14 2.30 -19.77
N TRP A 78 29.32 3.15 -19.15
CA TRP A 78 27.86 3.28 -19.33
C TRP A 78 27.40 4.13 -20.53
N TRP A 79 28.31 4.73 -21.29
CA TRP A 79 27.96 5.53 -22.47
C TRP A 79 27.59 4.68 -23.71
N GLY A 80 27.17 3.41 -23.57
CA GLY A 80 26.76 2.62 -24.75
C GLY A 80 26.20 1.19 -24.61
N ALA A 81 25.38 0.79 -23.62
CA ALA A 81 24.81 -0.58 -23.62
C ALA A 81 23.39 -0.79 -23.03
N PRO A 82 22.61 -1.80 -23.50
CA PRO A 82 21.24 -2.17 -23.07
C PRO A 82 21.04 -2.44 -21.57
N ARG A 83 22.12 -2.73 -20.84
CA ARG A 83 22.09 -3.11 -19.42
C ARG A 83 21.61 -2.00 -18.48
N TYR A 84 21.69 -0.73 -18.90
CA TYR A 84 21.20 0.39 -18.08
C TYR A 84 19.69 0.30 -17.81
N LEU A 85 18.90 0.05 -18.84
CA LEU A 85 17.43 -0.02 -18.74
C LEU A 85 16.99 -1.17 -17.85
N GLU A 86 17.72 -2.29 -17.88
CA GLU A 86 17.48 -3.43 -17.00
C GLU A 86 17.80 -3.09 -15.53
N CYS A 87 18.89 -2.39 -15.26
CA CYS A 87 19.21 -1.94 -13.90
C CYS A 87 18.14 -0.98 -13.35
N VAL A 88 17.72 0.02 -14.13
CA VAL A 88 16.64 0.93 -13.76
C VAL A 88 15.34 0.16 -13.54
N GLY A 89 15.02 -0.78 -14.44
CA GLY A 89 13.88 -1.67 -14.31
C GLY A 89 13.89 -2.42 -12.99
N ILE A 90 15.01 -3.05 -12.61
CA ILE A 90 15.16 -3.75 -11.33
C ILE A 90 14.94 -2.81 -10.13
N THR A 91 15.56 -1.62 -10.12
CA THR A 91 15.38 -0.64 -9.04
C THR A 91 13.92 -0.22 -8.87
N LEU A 92 13.22 -0.01 -9.99
CA LEU A 92 11.79 0.29 -9.99
C LEU A 92 10.94 -0.90 -9.50
N GLY A 93 11.35 -2.13 -9.83
CA GLY A 93 10.72 -3.35 -9.32
C GLY A 93 10.82 -3.46 -7.80
N PHE A 94 12.00 -3.24 -7.23
CA PHE A 94 12.18 -3.21 -5.77
C PHE A 94 11.42 -2.06 -5.11
N SER A 95 11.41 -0.89 -5.74
CA SER A 95 10.62 0.25 -5.27
C SER A 95 9.13 -0.07 -5.26
N CYS A 96 8.62 -0.74 -6.30
CA CYS A 96 7.24 -1.23 -6.36
C CYS A 96 6.92 -2.16 -5.20
N ILE A 97 7.78 -3.17 -4.96
CA ILE A 97 7.61 -4.14 -3.87
C ILE A 97 7.62 -3.46 -2.50
N PHE A 98 8.54 -2.53 -2.28
CA PHE A 98 8.59 -1.73 -1.05
C PHE A 98 7.28 -0.98 -0.83
N ASN A 99 6.76 -0.28 -1.84
CA ASN A 99 5.47 0.41 -1.72
C ASN A 99 4.31 -0.57 -1.47
N MET A 100 4.31 -1.72 -2.15
CA MET A 100 3.29 -2.76 -1.98
C MET A 100 3.25 -3.33 -0.56
N ALA A 101 4.40 -3.41 0.12
CA ALA A 101 4.49 -3.81 1.52
C ALA A 101 3.65 -2.90 2.44
N PHE A 102 3.39 -1.64 2.07
CA PHE A 102 2.60 -0.71 2.88
C PHE A 102 1.14 -0.57 2.43
N LEU A 103 0.69 -1.21 1.34
CA LEU A 103 -0.67 -1.01 0.83
C LEU A 103 -1.78 -1.57 1.73
N PHE A 104 -1.51 -2.70 2.37
CA PHE A 104 -2.47 -3.40 3.25
C PHE A 104 -2.64 -2.74 4.61
N ILE A 105 -1.67 -1.94 5.01
CA ILE A 105 -1.62 -1.24 6.29
C ILE A 105 -2.84 -0.28 6.41
N PRO A 106 -2.99 0.78 5.57
CA PRO A 106 -4.12 1.73 5.56
C PRO A 106 -5.46 1.21 5.05
N ALA A 107 -5.59 -0.09 4.77
CA ALA A 107 -6.76 -0.63 4.07
C ALA A 107 -7.99 -0.88 4.98
N THR A 108 -7.84 -0.92 6.30
CA THR A 108 -8.95 -1.21 7.25
C THR A 108 -9.26 -0.02 8.15
N ARG A 109 -10.53 0.19 8.52
CA ARG A 109 -11.00 1.38 9.28
C ARG A 109 -10.44 1.48 10.70
N ASN A 110 -10.33 0.35 11.38
CA ASN A 110 -9.95 0.25 12.79
C ASN A 110 -8.62 -0.51 12.94
N ALA A 111 -7.64 -0.18 12.12
CA ALA A 111 -6.36 -0.85 12.17
C ALA A 111 -5.57 -0.37 13.40
N VAL A 112 -5.14 -1.30 14.25
CA VAL A 112 -4.43 -1.02 15.52
C VAL A 112 -3.23 -0.09 15.33
N TRP A 113 -2.52 -0.22 14.21
CA TRP A 113 -1.35 0.60 13.90
C TRP A 113 -1.72 2.07 13.58
N MET A 114 -2.91 2.36 13.03
CA MET A 114 -3.37 3.74 12.85
C MET A 114 -3.71 4.40 14.16
N GLU A 115 -4.34 3.66 15.08
CA GLU A 115 -4.62 4.14 16.43
C GLU A 115 -3.30 4.40 17.18
N PHE A 116 -2.35 3.48 17.06
CA PHE A 116 -1.02 3.62 17.63
C PHE A 116 -0.25 4.85 17.12
N MET A 117 -0.31 5.13 15.80
CA MET A 117 0.31 6.31 15.19
C MET A 117 -0.56 7.58 15.27
N ASN A 118 -1.75 7.48 15.88
CA ASN A 118 -2.76 8.52 15.92
C ASN A 118 -3.09 9.14 14.53
N ILE A 119 -3.23 8.28 13.52
CA ILE A 119 -3.61 8.63 12.16
C ILE A 119 -5.11 8.38 12.00
N SER A 120 -5.88 9.39 11.60
CA SER A 120 -7.29 9.21 11.28
C SER A 120 -7.47 8.35 10.03
N TYR A 121 -8.54 7.54 9.98
CA TYR A 121 -8.86 6.73 8.80
C TYR A 121 -8.94 7.55 7.50
N ALA A 122 -9.48 8.78 7.58
CA ALA A 122 -9.56 9.69 6.44
C ALA A 122 -8.17 10.03 5.87
N ASN A 123 -7.15 10.17 6.72
CA ASN A 123 -5.76 10.37 6.30
C ASN A 123 -5.11 9.06 5.86
N GLY A 124 -5.41 7.94 6.53
CA GLY A 124 -4.98 6.59 6.13
C GLY A 124 -5.33 6.27 4.67
N ILE A 125 -6.58 6.49 4.25
CA ILE A 125 -7.00 6.28 2.86
C ILE A 125 -6.24 7.19 1.89
N LYS A 126 -5.89 8.43 2.27
CA LYS A 126 -5.09 9.31 1.41
C LYS A 126 -3.71 8.70 1.17
N TYR A 127 -3.08 8.15 2.21
CA TYR A 127 -1.81 7.43 2.08
C TYR A 127 -1.95 6.18 1.21
N HIS A 128 -2.96 5.34 1.44
CA HIS A 128 -3.25 4.16 0.61
C HIS A 128 -3.32 4.53 -0.88
N ARG A 129 -4.03 5.62 -1.21
CA ARG A 129 -4.18 6.08 -2.59
C ARG A 129 -2.85 6.52 -3.20
N TRP A 130 -2.06 7.31 -2.49
CA TRP A 130 -0.77 7.78 -3.00
C TRP A 130 0.23 6.64 -3.17
N ILE A 131 0.36 5.77 -2.16
CA ILE A 131 1.22 4.58 -2.23
C ILE A 131 0.75 3.67 -3.36
N GLY A 132 -0.56 3.51 -3.56
CA GLY A 132 -1.14 2.74 -4.66
C GLY A 132 -0.75 3.28 -6.03
N VAL A 133 -0.86 4.60 -6.23
CA VAL A 133 -0.44 5.25 -7.48
C VAL A 133 1.07 5.03 -7.72
N VAL A 134 1.91 5.24 -6.71
CA VAL A 134 3.36 5.05 -6.83
C VAL A 134 3.69 3.59 -7.15
N THR A 135 3.01 2.63 -6.52
CA THR A 135 3.18 1.19 -6.78
C THR A 135 2.87 0.86 -8.24
N VAL A 136 1.71 1.30 -8.75
CA VAL A 136 1.30 1.04 -10.15
C VAL A 136 2.26 1.68 -11.14
N LEU A 137 2.70 2.92 -10.89
CA LEU A 137 3.65 3.61 -11.77
C LEU A 137 5.03 2.94 -11.79
N THR A 138 5.56 2.59 -10.62
CA THR A 138 6.85 1.89 -10.52
C THR A 138 6.80 0.51 -11.16
N ALA A 139 5.69 -0.24 -11.02
CA ALA A 139 5.47 -1.50 -11.72
C ALA A 139 5.40 -1.33 -13.25
N LEU A 140 4.70 -0.29 -13.72
CA LEU A 140 4.60 0.03 -15.14
C LEU A 140 5.97 0.35 -15.72
N PHE A 141 6.73 1.25 -15.10
CA PHE A 141 8.06 1.63 -15.59
C PHE A 141 9.09 0.51 -15.45
N HIS A 142 8.98 -0.36 -14.44
CA HIS A 142 9.74 -1.61 -14.36
C HIS A 142 9.54 -2.46 -15.62
N CYS A 143 8.29 -2.73 -16.00
CA CYS A 143 7.96 -3.50 -17.20
C CYS A 143 8.43 -2.80 -18.49
N VAL A 144 8.17 -1.49 -18.62
CA VAL A 144 8.61 -0.70 -19.80
C VAL A 144 10.12 -0.77 -19.99
N GLY A 145 10.92 -0.66 -18.91
CA GLY A 145 12.37 -0.78 -18.98
C GLY A 145 12.84 -2.12 -19.59
N TYR A 146 12.21 -3.22 -19.16
CA TYR A 146 12.48 -4.55 -19.72
C TYR A 146 12.01 -4.70 -21.16
N TYR A 147 10.79 -4.25 -21.48
CA TYR A 147 10.25 -4.30 -22.83
C TYR A 147 11.13 -3.54 -23.83
N VAL A 148 11.54 -2.32 -23.49
CA VAL A 148 12.45 -1.54 -24.35
C VAL A 148 13.79 -2.25 -24.52
N SER A 149 14.34 -2.84 -23.44
CA SER A 149 15.57 -3.62 -23.52
C SER A 149 15.43 -4.83 -24.46
N TRP A 150 14.36 -5.62 -24.30
CA TRP A 150 14.12 -6.82 -25.10
C TRP A 150 13.83 -6.52 -26.57
N VAL A 151 13.10 -5.44 -26.87
CA VAL A 151 12.87 -4.99 -28.25
C VAL A 151 14.19 -4.60 -28.91
N ARG A 152 15.06 -3.84 -28.21
CA ARG A 152 16.39 -3.47 -28.72
C ARG A 152 17.31 -4.67 -28.93
N GLN A 153 17.15 -5.73 -28.14
CA GLN A 153 17.91 -6.97 -28.26
C GLN A 153 17.32 -7.95 -29.27
N GLY A 154 16.13 -7.67 -29.84
CA GLY A 154 15.42 -8.59 -30.73
C GLY A 154 14.87 -9.85 -30.03
N THR A 155 14.78 -9.85 -28.70
CA THR A 155 14.39 -11.02 -27.89
C THR A 155 12.99 -10.89 -27.27
N TRP A 156 12.25 -9.81 -27.57
CA TRP A 156 10.93 -9.52 -26.99
C TRP A 156 9.97 -10.71 -27.01
N SER A 157 9.72 -11.32 -28.17
CA SER A 157 8.76 -12.42 -28.30
C SER A 157 9.15 -13.65 -27.47
N GLN A 158 10.44 -13.86 -27.24
CA GLN A 158 10.96 -14.98 -26.46
C GLN A 158 10.88 -14.76 -24.95
N GLN A 159 10.78 -13.49 -24.51
CA GLN A 159 10.77 -13.11 -23.10
C GLN A 159 9.38 -12.76 -22.58
N ALA A 160 8.54 -12.13 -23.40
CA ALA A 160 7.20 -11.64 -23.04
C ALA A 160 6.10 -12.69 -23.27
N LEU A 161 6.19 -13.49 -24.33
CA LEU A 161 5.14 -14.44 -24.66
C LEU A 161 5.28 -15.76 -23.89
N PRO A 162 4.16 -16.42 -23.53
CA PRO A 162 4.19 -17.73 -22.91
C PRO A 162 4.82 -18.77 -23.84
N CYS A 163 5.66 -19.64 -23.28
CA CYS A 163 6.16 -20.82 -23.95
C CYS A 163 5.42 -22.07 -23.43
N PHE A 164 4.69 -22.75 -24.32
CA PHE A 164 3.95 -23.96 -23.96
C PHE A 164 4.75 -25.24 -24.16
N ASP A 165 5.76 -25.21 -25.04
CA ASP A 165 6.63 -26.37 -25.33
C ASP A 165 7.96 -26.35 -24.55
N CYS A 166 8.14 -25.40 -23.63
CA CYS A 166 9.37 -25.25 -22.87
C CYS A 166 9.31 -26.07 -21.56
N PRO A 167 10.36 -26.85 -21.22
CA PRO A 167 10.41 -27.55 -19.94
C PRO A 167 10.43 -26.56 -18.76
N LEU A 168 9.45 -26.67 -17.84
CA LEU A 168 9.36 -25.81 -16.65
C LEU A 168 10.52 -25.99 -15.67
N ASN A 169 11.21 -27.13 -15.73
CA ASN A 169 12.41 -27.42 -14.95
C ASN A 169 13.68 -26.76 -15.53
N SER A 170 13.61 -26.18 -16.72
CA SER A 170 14.73 -25.50 -17.35
C SER A 170 14.81 -24.05 -16.88
N ARG A 171 16.02 -23.53 -16.63
CA ARG A 171 16.24 -22.12 -16.27
C ARG A 171 15.59 -21.14 -17.25
N LYS A 172 15.52 -21.49 -18.54
CA LYS A 172 14.88 -20.66 -19.58
C LYS A 172 13.35 -20.68 -19.42
N GLY A 173 12.74 -21.85 -19.30
CA GLY A 173 11.29 -21.98 -19.10
C GLY A 173 10.82 -21.26 -17.84
N THR A 174 11.53 -21.44 -16.71
CA THR A 174 11.22 -20.73 -15.46
C THR A 174 11.26 -19.21 -15.64
N LYS A 175 12.25 -18.67 -16.34
CA LYS A 175 12.36 -17.20 -16.58
C LYS A 175 11.25 -16.64 -17.46
N VAL A 176 10.85 -17.35 -18.52
CA VAL A 176 9.76 -16.90 -19.39
C VAL A 176 8.45 -16.86 -18.62
N TRP A 177 8.13 -17.92 -17.88
CA TRP A 177 6.92 -17.96 -17.06
C TRP A 177 6.95 -16.93 -15.93
N MET A 178 8.12 -16.69 -15.33
CA MET A 178 8.33 -15.61 -14.37
C MET A 178 7.92 -14.25 -14.96
N ASN A 179 8.35 -13.93 -16.18
CA ASN A 179 7.97 -12.68 -16.85
C ASN A 179 6.46 -12.61 -17.12
N VAL A 180 5.86 -13.68 -17.66
CA VAL A 180 4.42 -13.76 -17.94
C VAL A 180 3.59 -13.55 -16.67
N PHE A 181 4.01 -14.13 -15.53
CA PHE A 181 3.35 -13.87 -14.25
C PHE A 181 3.46 -12.40 -13.82
N GLY A 182 4.59 -11.76 -14.08
CA GLY A 182 4.77 -10.32 -13.87
C GLY A 182 3.81 -9.49 -14.72
N GLU A 183 3.59 -9.85 -15.98
CA GLU A 183 2.66 -9.18 -16.87
C GLU A 183 1.21 -9.33 -16.41
N ILE A 184 0.78 -10.53 -16.01
CA ILE A 184 -0.55 -10.78 -15.48
C ILE A 184 -0.77 -9.94 -14.20
N SER A 185 0.23 -9.90 -13.32
CA SER A 185 0.19 -9.09 -12.11
C SER A 185 0.05 -7.59 -12.44
N LEU A 186 0.87 -7.08 -13.36
CA LEU A 186 0.83 -5.68 -13.78
C LEU A 186 -0.53 -5.32 -14.39
N LEU A 187 -1.08 -6.17 -15.26
CA LEU A 187 -2.40 -5.94 -15.85
C LEU A 187 -3.50 -5.83 -14.79
N ALA A 188 -3.51 -6.71 -13.79
CA ALA A 188 -4.44 -6.63 -12.68
C ALA A 188 -4.30 -5.28 -11.93
N PHE A 189 -3.07 -4.86 -11.62
CA PHE A 189 -2.82 -3.59 -10.93
C PHE A 189 -3.12 -2.35 -11.78
N LEU A 190 -2.95 -2.40 -13.10
CA LEU A 190 -3.36 -1.33 -14.01
C LEU A 190 -4.88 -1.18 -14.05
N VAL A 191 -5.64 -2.28 -14.08
CA VAL A 191 -7.11 -2.25 -14.01
C VAL A 191 -7.58 -1.66 -12.67
N ILE A 192 -6.94 -2.06 -11.56
CA ILE A 192 -7.21 -1.47 -10.24
C ILE A 192 -6.90 0.03 -10.25
N GLY A 193 -5.75 0.43 -10.80
CA GLY A 193 -5.34 1.83 -10.90
C GLY A 193 -6.32 2.67 -11.69
N ALA A 194 -6.74 2.19 -12.87
CA ALA A 194 -7.69 2.86 -13.74
C ALA A 194 -9.08 3.01 -13.08
N THR A 195 -9.59 1.94 -12.46
CA THR A 195 -10.89 1.96 -11.77
C THR A 195 -10.86 2.77 -10.46
N SER A 196 -9.67 2.99 -9.89
CA SER A 196 -9.47 3.80 -8.68
C SER A 196 -9.31 5.31 -8.96
N ILE A 197 -9.30 5.74 -10.23
CA ILE A 197 -9.27 7.15 -10.60
C ILE A 197 -10.46 7.87 -9.96
N PRO A 198 -10.27 9.08 -9.37
CA PRO A 198 -11.32 9.76 -8.61
C PRO A 198 -12.62 9.97 -9.39
N TRP A 199 -12.54 10.21 -10.69
CA TRP A 199 -13.71 10.32 -11.56
C TRP A 199 -14.47 8.99 -11.69
N VAL A 200 -13.76 7.88 -11.97
CA VAL A 200 -14.37 6.55 -12.12
C VAL A 200 -15.00 6.09 -10.82
N ARG A 201 -14.26 6.19 -9.70
CA ARG A 201 -14.76 5.74 -8.39
C ARG A 201 -16.00 6.50 -7.92
N ARG A 202 -16.11 7.80 -8.23
CA ARG A 202 -17.27 8.62 -7.85
C ARG A 202 -18.51 8.35 -8.71
N LYS A 203 -18.33 8.06 -10.00
CA LYS A 203 -19.44 7.87 -10.96
C LYS A 203 -19.84 6.40 -11.12
N PHE A 204 -18.91 5.47 -10.96
CA PHE A 204 -19.07 4.04 -11.18
C PHE A 204 -18.50 3.25 -9.98
N TYR A 205 -19.06 3.49 -8.79
CA TYR A 205 -18.57 2.87 -7.55
C TYR A 205 -18.55 1.34 -7.59
N ASN A 206 -19.55 0.69 -8.20
CA ASN A 206 -19.60 -0.76 -8.33
C ASN A 206 -18.42 -1.31 -9.13
N ALA A 207 -18.06 -0.65 -10.25
CA ALA A 207 -16.91 -1.05 -11.05
C ALA A 207 -15.62 -0.93 -10.22
N PHE A 208 -15.41 0.20 -9.54
CA PHE A 208 -14.30 0.35 -8.60
C PHE A 208 -14.29 -0.79 -7.58
N TYR A 209 -15.41 -1.05 -6.90
CA TYR A 209 -15.49 -2.04 -5.83
C TYR A 209 -15.13 -3.46 -6.33
N TYR A 210 -15.73 -3.92 -7.42
CA TYR A 210 -15.47 -5.27 -7.93
C TYR A 210 -14.06 -5.41 -8.51
N PHE A 211 -13.62 -4.46 -9.34
CA PHE A 211 -12.28 -4.53 -9.93
C PHE A 211 -11.16 -4.34 -8.90
N HIS A 212 -11.41 -3.65 -7.78
CA HIS A 212 -10.41 -3.54 -6.72
C HIS A 212 -10.00 -4.92 -6.17
N HIS A 213 -10.92 -5.89 -6.13
CA HIS A 213 -10.64 -7.26 -5.66
C HIS A 213 -9.65 -8.04 -6.54
N LEU A 214 -9.34 -7.53 -7.75
CA LEU A 214 -8.23 -8.05 -8.56
C LEU A 214 -6.88 -7.97 -7.82
N PHE A 215 -6.78 -7.25 -6.70
CA PHE A 215 -5.58 -7.26 -5.86
C PHE A 215 -5.19 -8.69 -5.45
N ILE A 216 -6.16 -9.61 -5.29
CA ILE A 216 -5.90 -11.02 -4.97
C ILE A 216 -5.11 -11.68 -6.09
N VAL A 217 -5.60 -11.53 -7.33
CA VAL A 217 -4.94 -12.02 -8.54
C VAL A 217 -3.57 -11.36 -8.70
N GLY A 218 -3.52 -10.03 -8.60
CA GLY A 218 -2.29 -9.26 -8.73
C GLY A 218 -1.21 -9.71 -7.74
N VAL A 219 -1.55 -9.93 -6.47
CA VAL A 219 -0.60 -10.38 -5.43
C VAL A 219 -0.15 -11.82 -5.65
N VAL A 220 -1.06 -12.74 -5.98
CA VAL A 220 -0.69 -14.15 -6.25
C VAL A 220 0.31 -14.21 -7.42
N PHE A 221 0.03 -13.53 -8.52
CA PHE A 221 0.93 -13.51 -9.67
C PHE A 221 2.22 -12.73 -9.39
N ALA A 222 2.21 -11.71 -8.52
CA ALA A 222 3.44 -11.05 -8.07
C ALA A 222 4.36 -12.01 -7.28
N VAL A 223 3.77 -12.88 -6.45
CA VAL A 223 4.51 -13.95 -5.73
C VAL A 223 5.09 -14.98 -6.69
N LEU A 224 4.33 -15.36 -7.73
CA LEU A 224 4.84 -16.28 -8.76
C LEU A 224 5.91 -15.63 -9.65
N HIS A 225 5.83 -14.31 -9.87
CA HIS A 225 6.85 -13.54 -10.57
C HIS A 225 8.16 -13.44 -9.75
N TRP A 226 8.09 -13.23 -8.45
CA TRP A 226 9.29 -13.21 -7.61
C TRP A 226 8.97 -13.65 -6.18
N SER A 227 9.15 -14.95 -5.90
CA SER A 227 8.72 -15.57 -4.63
C SER A 227 9.25 -14.91 -3.35
N PRO A 228 10.48 -14.34 -3.30
CA PRO A 228 10.94 -13.62 -2.10
C PRO A 228 10.06 -12.42 -1.69
N ILE A 229 9.19 -11.92 -2.58
CA ILE A 229 8.21 -10.86 -2.28
C ILE A 229 7.31 -11.20 -1.09
N ILE A 230 7.09 -12.50 -0.81
CA ILE A 230 6.30 -12.95 0.34
C ILE A 230 6.82 -12.32 1.63
N LEU A 231 8.14 -12.26 1.83
CA LEU A 231 8.73 -11.71 3.06
C LEU A 231 8.47 -10.20 3.22
N TRP A 232 8.23 -9.50 2.11
CA TRP A 232 7.94 -8.07 2.12
C TRP A 232 6.48 -7.78 2.43
N ILE A 233 5.57 -8.57 1.88
CA ILE A 233 4.12 -8.32 1.97
C ILE A 233 3.50 -9.03 3.17
N PHE A 234 4.06 -10.17 3.61
CA PHE A 234 3.48 -11.00 4.65
C PHE A 234 3.17 -10.25 5.96
N PRO A 235 4.06 -9.38 6.50
CA PRO A 235 3.77 -8.66 7.74
C PRO A 235 2.53 -7.77 7.63
N SER A 236 2.42 -7.00 6.56
CA SER A 236 1.27 -6.09 6.37
C SER A 236 0.00 -6.82 5.98
N PHE A 237 0.10 -7.91 5.22
CA PHE A 237 -1.02 -8.78 4.90
C PHE A 237 -1.58 -9.45 6.16
N LEU A 238 -0.72 -9.93 7.05
CA LEU A 238 -1.14 -10.52 8.33
C LEU A 238 -1.90 -9.49 9.19
N LEU A 239 -1.37 -8.27 9.30
CA LEU A 239 -2.03 -7.16 10.00
C LEU A 239 -3.40 -6.83 9.39
N TYR A 240 -3.50 -6.85 8.07
CA TYR A 240 -4.75 -6.66 7.35
C TYR A 240 -5.76 -7.75 7.69
N VAL A 241 -5.37 -9.04 7.66
CA VAL A 241 -6.26 -10.16 8.00
C VAL A 241 -6.76 -10.05 9.44
N VAL A 242 -5.86 -9.79 10.40
CA VAL A 242 -6.25 -9.60 11.81
C VAL A 242 -7.25 -8.45 11.96
N SER A 243 -6.94 -7.29 11.39
CA SER A 243 -7.81 -6.11 11.47
C SER A 243 -9.16 -6.35 10.79
N ARG A 244 -9.16 -7.07 9.67
CA ARG A 244 -10.40 -7.40 8.94
C ARG A 244 -11.25 -8.40 9.72
N SER A 245 -10.65 -9.40 10.35
CA SER A 245 -11.34 -10.37 11.20
C SER A 245 -12.00 -9.71 12.41
N LEU A 246 -11.28 -8.81 13.10
CA LEU A 246 -11.84 -8.02 14.20
C LEU A 246 -12.99 -7.12 13.73
N SER A 247 -12.82 -6.45 12.59
CA SER A 247 -13.89 -5.61 12.02
C SER A 247 -15.12 -6.43 11.61
N SER A 248 -14.93 -7.65 11.09
CA SER A 248 -16.04 -8.56 10.81
C SER A 248 -16.73 -9.01 12.10
N ALA A 249 -15.97 -9.37 13.14
CA ALA A 249 -16.51 -9.73 14.45
C ALA A 249 -17.42 -8.63 15.02
N ASN A 250 -16.97 -7.37 14.99
CA ASN A 250 -17.74 -6.21 15.46
C ASN A 250 -19.00 -5.92 14.63
N SER A 251 -19.04 -6.36 13.36
CA SER A 251 -20.24 -6.19 12.53
C SER A 251 -21.38 -7.14 12.90
N PHE A 252 -21.11 -8.21 13.65
CA PHE A 252 -22.13 -9.15 14.13
C PHE A 252 -22.88 -8.67 15.37
N THR A 253 -22.48 -7.55 15.97
CA THR A 253 -23.25 -6.88 17.04
C THR A 253 -24.09 -5.75 16.45
N PRO A 254 -25.34 -6.01 16.04
CA PRO A 254 -26.22 -4.98 15.52
C PRO A 254 -26.54 -3.95 16.61
N VAL A 255 -26.47 -2.68 16.27
CA VAL A 255 -26.98 -1.57 17.11
C VAL A 255 -28.31 -1.09 16.54
N GLN A 256 -29.31 -0.93 17.39
CA GLN A 256 -30.57 -0.32 16.95
C GLN A 256 -30.41 1.19 16.81
N VAL A 257 -30.79 1.70 15.64
CA VAL A 257 -30.94 3.14 15.41
C VAL A 257 -32.17 3.59 16.20
N LYS A 258 -31.96 4.39 17.25
CA LYS A 258 -33.06 4.88 18.11
C LYS A 258 -33.82 6.05 17.50
N GLU A 259 -33.12 6.92 16.78
CA GLU A 259 -33.67 8.13 16.18
C GLU A 259 -32.82 8.50 14.96
N PHE A 260 -33.47 9.06 13.93
CA PHE A 260 -32.83 9.56 12.73
C PHE A 260 -33.50 10.88 12.35
N THR A 261 -32.82 11.99 12.62
CA THR A 261 -33.38 13.33 12.45
C THR A 261 -32.51 14.08 11.45
N ALA A 262 -33.10 14.45 10.30
CA ALA A 262 -32.42 15.28 9.32
C ALA A 262 -32.33 16.71 9.88
N LEU A 263 -31.11 17.21 10.03
CA LEU A 263 -30.88 18.60 10.40
C LEU A 263 -30.88 19.45 9.13
N ASP A 264 -31.49 20.63 9.18
CA ASP A 264 -31.44 21.58 8.06
C ASP A 264 -29.97 21.86 7.70
N ASN A 265 -29.68 21.84 6.39
CA ASN A 265 -28.36 21.86 5.72
C ASN A 265 -27.78 20.49 5.25
N ASP A 266 -28.60 19.51 4.89
CA ASP A 266 -28.16 18.22 4.32
C ASP A 266 -27.17 17.42 5.23
N ILE A 267 -27.26 17.63 6.54
CA ILE A 267 -26.51 16.85 7.53
C ILE A 267 -27.42 15.73 8.00
N VAL A 268 -27.07 14.52 7.56
CA VAL A 268 -27.73 13.26 7.91
C VAL A 268 -26.86 12.49 8.90
#